data_AF-A0A2H3JIB8-F1
#
_entry.id   AF-A0A2H3JIB8-F1
#
_cell.length_a   1.000
_cell.length_b   1.000
_cell.length_c   1.000
_cell.angle_alpha   90.00
_cell.angle_beta   90.00
_cell.angle_gamma   90.00
#
_symmetry.space_group_name_H-M   'P 1'
#
loop_
_entity.id
_entity.type
_entity.pdbx_description
1 polymer ?
#
loop_
_entity_poly.entity_id
_entity_poly.type
_entity_poly.pdbx_seq_one_letter_code
_entity_poly.pdbx_strand_id
1 'polypeptide(L)'
;MGVKSESSEDCSIPPSSPGTDYLIEHQRFYFDDGNVVFQVEGVLYNVHRYHFRDSKTFQQLLFNAATNGGAGGPIALELVRRADWERFLSLLYPRQLLGQHDLQTAEEWLSVVRFAADWGFLQLHEIALERVQAVATPVDRIVLAREHNMRGLLRADAARWELVSRNEPLTLAEGNRLGMEEAILIATMREERRMGNTPVNPIDVDRLDVKKEEPH
;
A
#
# COMPACT_ATOMS: atom_id res chain seq x y z
N MET A 1 -10.82 65.97 -37.62
CA MET A 1 -10.63 65.40 -36.27
C MET A 1 -12.00 65.00 -35.76
N GLY A 2 -12.37 63.76 -35.47
CA GLY A 2 -11.73 62.46 -35.41
C GLY A 2 -12.79 61.50 -34.85
N VAL A 3 -12.90 60.31 -35.47
CA VAL A 3 -13.33 58.99 -34.94
C VAL A 3 -14.61 58.89 -34.06
N LYS A 4 -15.68 58.27 -34.59
CA LYS A 4 -16.14 56.87 -34.38
C LYS A 4 -16.86 56.67 -33.02
N SER A 5 -18.20 56.58 -33.01
CA SER A 5 -19.00 55.34 -33.12
C SER A 5 -18.79 54.38 -31.93
N GLU A 6 -19.64 54.50 -30.92
CA GLU A 6 -19.81 53.52 -29.83
C GLU A 6 -21.07 52.71 -30.12
N SER A 7 -20.87 51.59 -30.81
CA SER A 7 -21.84 50.51 -30.94
C SER A 7 -21.69 49.59 -29.73
N SER A 8 -22.84 49.35 -29.10
CA SER A 8 -23.15 48.23 -28.20
C SER A 8 -22.44 46.93 -28.59
N GLU A 9 -21.64 46.39 -27.67
CA GLU A 9 -21.32 44.96 -27.66
C GLU A 9 -21.71 44.37 -26.30
N ASP A 10 -22.72 43.53 -26.45
CA ASP A 10 -23.41 42.67 -25.51
C ASP A 10 -22.43 41.84 -24.67
N CYS A 11 -22.57 41.88 -23.35
CA CYS A 11 -21.85 40.99 -22.43
C CYS A 11 -22.42 39.57 -22.55
N SER A 12 -22.05 38.89 -23.63
CA SER A 12 -22.26 37.46 -23.78
C SER A 12 -21.25 36.73 -22.90
N ILE A 13 -21.67 36.40 -21.68
CA ILE A 13 -21.02 35.39 -20.84
C ILE A 13 -21.05 34.08 -21.65
N PRO A 14 -19.91 33.43 -21.97
CA PRO A 14 -19.95 32.16 -22.66
C PRO A 14 -20.63 31.12 -21.75
N PRO A 15 -21.47 30.24 -22.31
CA PRO A 15 -22.15 29.22 -21.52
C PRO A 15 -21.10 28.30 -20.91
N SER A 16 -21.10 28.23 -19.57
CA SER A 16 -20.35 27.27 -18.78
C SER A 16 -20.66 25.87 -19.31
N SER A 17 -19.66 25.28 -19.96
CA SER A 17 -19.76 23.90 -20.43
C SER A 17 -19.86 22.96 -19.23
N PRO A 18 -20.81 22.01 -19.22
CA PRO A 18 -20.96 21.07 -18.13
C PRO A 18 -19.83 20.03 -18.19
N GLY A 19 -19.00 20.00 -17.15
CA GLY A 19 -18.16 18.85 -16.78
C GLY A 19 -17.00 18.51 -17.72
N THR A 20 -16.02 19.40 -17.87
CA THR A 20 -14.65 18.92 -18.11
C THR A 20 -14.08 18.57 -16.74
N ASP A 21 -13.91 17.27 -16.47
CA ASP A 21 -13.12 16.82 -15.33
C ASP A 21 -11.71 17.40 -15.53
N TYR A 22 -11.38 18.45 -14.79
CA TYR A 22 -10.08 19.10 -14.90
C TYR A 22 -9.04 18.13 -14.35
N LEU A 23 -8.32 17.46 -15.24
CA LEU A 23 -7.20 16.61 -14.87
C LEU A 23 -6.09 17.49 -14.26
N ILE A 24 -5.61 17.11 -13.08
CA ILE A 24 -4.62 17.89 -12.33
C ILE A 24 -3.26 17.19 -12.45
N GLU A 25 -2.22 17.90 -12.86
CA GLU A 25 -0.85 17.39 -12.87
C GLU A 25 -0.30 17.25 -11.45
N HIS A 26 0.31 16.12 -11.14
CA HIS A 26 0.87 15.87 -9.82
C HIS A 26 2.16 16.67 -9.60
N GLN A 27 2.18 17.55 -8.59
CA GLN A 27 3.30 18.47 -8.33
C GLN A 27 4.69 17.82 -8.21
N ARG A 28 4.76 16.55 -7.76
CA ARG A 28 6.03 15.83 -7.56
C ARG A 28 6.36 14.81 -8.64
N PHE A 29 5.32 14.20 -9.23
CA PHE A 29 5.47 12.98 -10.04
C PHE A 29 5.01 13.23 -11.47
N TYR A 30 5.14 14.49 -11.89
CA TYR A 30 4.92 14.93 -13.26
C TYR A 30 6.24 15.52 -13.74
N PHE A 31 7.01 14.69 -14.45
CA PHE A 31 8.33 15.02 -14.94
C PHE A 31 8.24 15.49 -16.39
N ASP A 32 8.92 16.59 -16.73
CA ASP A 32 8.91 17.12 -18.11
C ASP A 32 9.54 16.14 -19.12
N ASP A 33 10.49 15.31 -18.66
CA ASP A 33 11.17 14.26 -19.43
C ASP A 33 10.50 12.88 -19.30
N GLY A 34 9.36 12.79 -18.61
CA GLY A 34 8.56 11.59 -18.51
C GLY A 34 8.06 11.12 -19.89
N ASN A 35 7.94 9.80 -20.06
CA ASN A 35 7.57 9.18 -21.34
C ASN A 35 6.36 8.25 -21.23
N VAL A 36 5.67 8.27 -20.10
CA VAL A 36 4.39 7.62 -19.89
C VAL A 36 3.57 8.43 -18.89
N VAL A 37 2.31 8.70 -19.23
CA VAL A 37 1.37 9.41 -18.38
C VAL A 37 0.34 8.43 -17.82
N PHE A 38 0.24 8.34 -16.50
CA PHE A 38 -0.82 7.60 -15.81
C PHE A 38 -1.85 8.56 -15.23
N GLN A 39 -3.11 8.15 -15.20
CA GLN A 39 -4.21 8.86 -14.54
C GLN A 39 -4.75 8.04 -13.38
N VAL A 40 -4.79 8.61 -12.18
CA VAL A 40 -5.32 7.98 -10.96
C VAL A 40 -6.20 8.98 -10.22
N GLU A 41 -7.47 8.65 -10.00
CA GLU A 41 -8.44 9.50 -9.26
C GLU A 41 -8.43 10.98 -9.72
N GLY A 42 -8.40 11.23 -11.04
CA GLY A 42 -8.42 12.57 -11.63
C GLY A 42 -7.06 13.30 -11.67
N VAL A 43 -5.98 12.64 -11.24
CA VAL A 43 -4.62 13.21 -11.19
C VAL A 43 -3.71 12.55 -12.22
N LEU A 44 -2.89 13.34 -12.89
CA LEU A 44 -1.92 12.91 -13.90
C LEU A 44 -0.51 12.77 -13.32
N TYR A 45 0.15 11.70 -13.73
CA TYR A 45 1.52 11.33 -13.33
C TYR A 45 2.34 11.08 -14.59
N ASN A 46 3.17 12.04 -15.00
CA ASN A 46 4.12 11.82 -16.10
C ASN A 46 5.44 11.28 -15.54
N VAL A 47 5.75 10.01 -15.83
CA VAL A 47 6.87 9.27 -15.21
C VAL A 47 7.68 8.51 -16.27
N HIS A 48 8.79 7.90 -15.84
CA HIS A 48 9.68 7.15 -16.71
C HIS A 48 9.29 5.68 -16.80
N ARG A 49 8.92 5.23 -18.01
CA ARG A 49 8.60 3.85 -18.39
C ARG A 49 9.66 2.83 -17.97
N TYR A 50 10.92 3.26 -17.88
CA TYR A 50 12.02 2.41 -17.43
C TYR A 50 11.73 1.71 -16.10
N HIS A 51 11.14 2.40 -15.12
CA HIS A 51 10.84 1.85 -13.80
C HIS A 51 9.75 0.77 -13.82
N PHE A 52 8.93 0.73 -14.87
CA PHE A 52 7.82 -0.21 -15.00
C PHE A 52 8.16 -1.40 -15.89
N ARG A 53 9.37 -1.45 -16.45
CA ARG A 53 9.78 -2.46 -17.44
C ARG A 53 9.77 -3.88 -16.89
N ASP A 54 9.97 -4.05 -15.58
CA ASP A 54 10.09 -5.38 -14.96
C ASP A 54 8.73 -5.95 -14.56
N SER A 55 7.66 -5.15 -14.61
CA SER A 55 6.28 -5.61 -14.38
C SER A 55 5.63 -6.04 -15.70
N LYS A 56 5.31 -7.33 -15.81
CA LYS A 56 4.56 -7.88 -16.96
C LYS A 56 3.16 -7.25 -17.06
N THR A 57 2.52 -6.97 -15.93
CA THR A 57 1.19 -6.33 -15.87
C THR A 57 1.25 -4.94 -16.49
N PHE A 58 2.23 -4.11 -16.10
CA PHE A 58 2.43 -2.79 -16.70
C PHE A 58 2.86 -2.87 -18.16
N GLN A 59 3.68 -3.84 -18.55
CA GLN A 59 4.03 -4.05 -19.95
C GLN A 59 2.80 -4.32 -20.82
N GLN A 60 1.88 -5.19 -20.37
CA GLN A 60 0.64 -5.50 -21.07
C GLN A 60 -0.28 -4.28 -21.13
N LEU A 61 -0.42 -3.55 -20.02
CA LEU A 61 -1.21 -2.33 -19.96
C LEU A 61 -0.68 -1.25 -20.94
N LEU A 62 0.64 -1.07 -21.00
CA LEU A 62 1.28 -0.15 -21.95
C LEU A 62 1.11 -0.60 -23.41
N PHE A 63 1.20 -1.90 -23.67
CA PHE A 63 0.97 -2.45 -24.99
C PHE A 63 -0.47 -2.21 -25.46
N ASN A 64 -1.45 -2.52 -24.61
CA ASN A 64 -2.86 -2.33 -24.90
C ASN A 64 -3.22 -0.85 -25.14
N ALA A 65 -2.63 0.06 -24.36
CA ALA A 65 -2.80 1.49 -24.56
C ALA A 65 -2.28 1.94 -25.94
N ALA A 66 -1.14 1.42 -26.38
CA ALA A 66 -0.57 1.72 -27.70
C ALA A 66 -1.40 1.14 -28.86
N THR A 67 -2.00 -0.04 -28.70
CA THR A 67 -2.77 -0.70 -29.78
C THR A 67 -4.19 -0.17 -29.94
N ASN A 68 -4.81 0.34 -28.87
CA ASN A 68 -6.20 0.82 -28.89
C ASN A 68 -6.37 2.24 -29.44
N GLY A 69 -5.45 2.70 -30.30
CA GLY A 69 -5.51 4.02 -30.97
C GLY A 69 -5.12 5.21 -30.08
N GLY A 70 -4.76 4.98 -28.82
CA GLY A 70 -4.34 6.00 -27.86
C GLY A 70 -2.83 6.24 -27.87
N ALA A 71 -2.25 6.53 -29.03
CA ALA A 71 -0.86 6.97 -29.11
C ALA A 71 -0.73 8.42 -28.57
N GLY A 72 -0.84 8.60 -27.26
CA GLY A 72 -0.61 9.90 -26.59
C GLY A 72 -1.56 10.26 -25.45
N GLY A 73 -2.57 9.43 -25.13
CA GLY A 73 -3.49 9.69 -24.02
C GLY A 73 -2.98 9.16 -22.67
N PRO A 74 -3.40 9.75 -21.53
CA PRO A 74 -3.13 9.21 -20.20
C PRO A 74 -3.69 7.79 -20.04
N ILE A 75 -2.96 6.93 -19.33
CA ILE A 75 -3.41 5.57 -19.03
C ILE A 75 -4.10 5.54 -17.67
N ALA A 76 -5.41 5.32 -17.66
CA ALA A 76 -6.21 5.29 -16.45
C ALA A 76 -5.97 4.01 -15.62
N LEU A 77 -5.72 4.19 -14.32
CA LEU A 77 -5.64 3.12 -13.33
C LEU A 77 -6.88 3.17 -12.42
N GLU A 78 -8.02 2.68 -12.92
CA GLU A 78 -9.34 2.87 -12.29
C GLU A 78 -9.50 2.21 -10.91
N LEU A 79 -8.76 1.14 -10.63
CA LEU A 79 -8.85 0.37 -9.39
C LEU A 79 -7.73 0.72 -8.39
N VAL A 80 -6.96 1.76 -8.67
CA VAL A 80 -5.82 2.18 -7.83
C VAL A 80 -6.21 3.42 -7.06
N ARG A 81 -6.02 3.39 -5.73
CA ARG A 81 -6.12 4.59 -4.91
C ARG A 81 -4.90 5.46 -5.11
N ARG A 82 -5.12 6.78 -5.17
CA ARG A 82 -4.05 7.77 -5.31
C ARG A 82 -2.95 7.62 -4.26
N ALA A 83 -3.33 7.42 -2.99
CA ALA A 83 -2.39 7.27 -1.90
C ALA A 83 -1.46 6.04 -2.06
N ASP A 84 -2.01 4.90 -2.49
CA ASP A 84 -1.22 3.68 -2.69
C ASP A 84 -0.24 3.85 -3.86
N TRP A 85 -0.68 4.50 -4.94
CA TRP A 85 0.16 4.84 -6.09
C TRP A 85 1.31 5.79 -5.73
N GLU A 86 1.01 6.87 -5.00
CA GLU A 86 2.04 7.85 -4.61
C GLU A 86 3.07 7.26 -3.64
N ARG A 87 2.64 6.38 -2.73
CA ARG A 87 3.57 5.63 -1.86
C ARG A 87 4.47 4.72 -2.69
N PHE A 88 3.92 3.99 -3.65
CA PHE A 88 4.72 3.17 -4.56
C PHE A 88 5.70 4.01 -5.39
N LEU A 89 5.26 5.12 -5.98
CA LEU A 89 6.12 6.03 -6.73
C LEU A 89 7.23 6.64 -5.86
N SER A 90 6.99 6.85 -4.57
CA SER A 90 8.03 7.34 -3.65
C SER A 90 9.22 6.39 -3.50
N LEU A 91 9.03 5.08 -3.72
CA LEU A 91 10.14 4.11 -3.76
C LEU A 91 10.92 4.20 -5.06
N LEU A 92 10.23 4.45 -6.18
CA LEU A 92 10.86 4.59 -7.51
C LEU A 92 11.58 5.93 -7.67
N TYR A 93 11.08 6.98 -7.01
CA TYR A 93 11.62 8.33 -7.04
C TYR A 93 11.88 8.85 -5.61
N PRO A 94 12.89 8.31 -4.91
CA PRO A 94 13.24 8.75 -3.55
C PRO A 94 13.63 10.23 -3.55
N ARG A 95 13.16 10.97 -2.54
CA ARG A 95 13.49 12.40 -2.40
C ARG A 95 14.90 12.62 -1.86
N GLN A 96 15.43 11.67 -1.08
CA GLN A 96 16.76 11.70 -0.50
C GLN A 96 17.61 10.56 -1.05
N LEU A 97 18.81 10.88 -1.55
CA LEU A 97 19.77 9.92 -2.09
C LEU A 97 20.32 8.93 -1.03
N LEU A 98 20.18 9.25 0.27
CA LEU A 98 20.79 8.52 1.39
C LEU A 98 19.84 7.51 2.07
N GLY A 99 18.82 7.01 1.36
CA GLY A 99 18.00 5.90 1.84
C GLY A 99 16.96 6.24 2.92
N GLN A 100 16.67 7.53 3.12
CA GLN A 100 15.47 7.96 3.84
C GLN A 100 14.29 7.84 2.87
N HIS A 101 13.42 6.88 3.12
CA HIS A 101 12.18 6.73 2.38
C HIS A 101 11.12 7.67 2.95
N ASP A 102 10.21 8.15 2.11
CA ASP A 102 9.11 9.01 2.57
C ASP A 102 8.16 8.26 3.53
N LEU A 103 8.12 6.93 3.45
CA LEU A 103 7.25 6.06 4.25
C LEU A 103 7.82 5.80 5.64
N GLN A 104 7.02 6.05 6.68
CA GLN A 104 7.45 5.97 8.08
C GLN A 104 6.74 4.86 8.85
N THR A 105 5.54 4.47 8.44
CA THR A 105 4.69 3.55 9.20
C THR A 105 4.60 2.17 8.57
N ALA A 106 4.36 1.15 9.38
CA ALA A 106 4.16 -0.22 8.89
C ALA A 106 2.99 -0.32 7.90
N GLU A 107 1.91 0.43 8.12
CA GLU A 107 0.75 0.47 7.23
C GLU A 107 1.08 1.08 5.86
N GLU A 108 1.87 2.16 5.82
CA GLU A 108 2.34 2.75 4.56
C GLU A 108 3.21 1.79 3.76
N TRP A 109 4.14 1.10 4.43
CA TRP A 109 4.96 0.08 3.81
C TRP A 109 4.12 -1.11 3.33
N LEU A 110 3.10 -1.51 4.09
CA LEU A 110 2.21 -2.61 3.73
C LEU A 110 1.32 -2.28 2.52
N SER A 111 0.89 -1.02 2.39
CA SER A 111 0.24 -0.50 1.18
C SER A 111 1.12 -0.76 -0.06
N VAL A 112 2.43 -0.50 0.04
CA VAL A 112 3.38 -0.77 -1.04
C VAL A 112 3.62 -2.27 -1.26
N VAL A 113 3.71 -3.08 -0.21
CA VAL A 113 3.82 -4.56 -0.33
C VAL A 113 2.67 -5.11 -1.17
N ARG A 114 1.44 -4.68 -0.88
CA ARG A 114 0.23 -5.09 -1.60
C ARG A 114 0.25 -4.61 -3.05
N PHE A 115 0.52 -3.31 -3.25
CA PHE A 115 0.60 -2.75 -4.60
C PHE A 115 1.65 -3.47 -5.46
N ALA A 116 2.85 -3.68 -4.91
CA ALA A 116 3.91 -4.37 -5.62
C ALA A 116 3.56 -5.83 -5.95
N ALA A 117 2.82 -6.53 -5.09
CA ALA A 117 2.33 -7.87 -5.38
C ALA A 117 1.30 -7.87 -6.51
N ASP A 118 0.26 -7.03 -6.40
CA ASP A 118 -0.85 -6.96 -7.35
C ASP A 118 -0.37 -6.58 -8.75
N TRP A 119 0.65 -5.72 -8.82
CA TRP A 119 1.22 -5.22 -10.07
C TRP A 119 2.50 -5.93 -10.51
N GLY A 120 2.92 -6.99 -9.82
CA GLY A 120 4.02 -7.86 -10.26
C GLY A 120 5.43 -7.28 -10.13
N PHE A 121 5.67 -6.39 -9.17
CA PHE A 121 6.99 -5.86 -8.83
C PHE A 121 7.66 -6.66 -7.71
N LEU A 122 8.20 -7.84 -8.05
CA LEU A 122 8.77 -8.77 -7.05
C LEU A 122 9.88 -8.15 -6.18
N GLN A 123 10.84 -7.44 -6.79
CA GLN A 123 11.94 -6.82 -6.03
C GLN A 123 11.46 -5.74 -5.06
N LEU A 124 10.51 -4.89 -5.49
CA LEU A 124 9.96 -3.85 -4.62
C LEU A 124 9.06 -4.44 -3.55
N HIS A 125 8.37 -5.55 -3.84
CA HIS A 125 7.60 -6.30 -2.86
C HIS A 125 8.50 -6.83 -1.75
N GLU A 126 9.63 -7.46 -2.08
CA GLU A 126 10.61 -7.97 -1.11
C GLU A 126 11.19 -6.83 -0.24
N ILE A 127 11.62 -5.73 -0.87
CA ILE A 127 12.16 -4.57 -0.16
C ILE A 127 11.11 -3.98 0.79
N ALA A 128 9.89 -3.76 0.31
CA ALA A 128 8.82 -3.20 1.14
C ALA A 128 8.48 -4.13 2.30
N LEU A 129 8.50 -5.45 2.09
CA LEU A 129 8.22 -6.43 3.11
C LEU A 129 9.27 -6.44 4.22
N GLU A 130 10.56 -6.40 3.85
CA GLU A 130 11.65 -6.29 4.82
C GLU A 130 11.50 -5.02 5.67
N ARG A 131 11.08 -3.91 5.06
CA ARG A 131 10.82 -2.65 5.77
C ARG A 131 9.62 -2.75 6.71
N VAL A 132 8.51 -3.38 6.32
CA VAL A 132 7.39 -3.65 7.24
C VAL A 132 7.90 -4.42 8.45
N GLN A 133 8.66 -5.49 8.24
CA GLN A 133 9.16 -6.32 9.35
C GLN A 133 10.13 -5.57 10.28
N ALA A 134 10.89 -4.60 9.76
CA ALA A 134 11.83 -3.80 10.53
C ALA A 134 11.16 -2.68 11.35
N VAL A 135 10.08 -2.09 10.85
CA VAL A 135 9.39 -0.95 11.48
C VAL A 135 8.24 -1.39 12.38
N ALA A 136 7.57 -2.50 12.04
CA ALA A 136 6.41 -3.00 12.77
C ALA A 136 6.80 -3.63 14.11
N THR A 137 6.07 -3.28 15.17
CA THR A 137 6.19 -3.98 16.45
C THR A 137 5.69 -5.44 16.32
N PRO A 138 6.03 -6.34 17.27
CA PRO A 138 5.50 -7.69 17.24
C PRO A 138 3.96 -7.74 17.23
N VAL A 139 3.30 -6.80 17.94
CA VAL A 139 1.84 -6.66 17.91
C VAL A 139 1.35 -6.23 16.55
N ASP A 140 1.99 -5.23 15.93
CA ASP A 140 1.64 -4.79 14.56
C ASP A 140 1.77 -5.94 13.57
N ARG A 141 2.84 -6.73 13.65
CA ARG A 141 3.05 -7.89 12.76
C ARG A 141 1.94 -8.91 12.87
N ILE A 142 1.45 -9.21 14.08
CA ILE A 142 0.34 -10.16 14.28
C ILE A 142 -0.99 -9.57 13.76
N VAL A 143 -1.28 -8.31 14.08
CA VAL A 143 -2.52 -7.65 13.67
C VAL A 143 -2.58 -7.50 12.15
N LEU A 144 -1.55 -6.91 11.55
CA LEU A 144 -1.46 -6.72 10.09
C LEU A 144 -1.45 -8.05 9.34
N ALA A 145 -0.79 -9.08 9.89
CA ALA A 145 -0.83 -10.44 9.33
C ALA A 145 -2.24 -10.99 9.25
N ARG A 146 -3.06 -10.77 10.29
CA ARG A 146 -4.44 -11.22 10.35
C ARG A 146 -5.33 -10.41 9.41
N GLU A 147 -5.24 -9.08 9.47
CA GLU A 147 -6.09 -8.17 8.69
C GLU A 147 -5.88 -8.32 7.18
N HIS A 148 -4.65 -8.60 6.76
CA HIS A 148 -4.29 -8.72 5.34
C HIS A 148 -4.10 -10.16 4.87
N ASN A 149 -4.38 -11.16 5.71
CA ASN A 149 -4.15 -12.59 5.45
C ASN A 149 -2.70 -12.90 5.01
N MET A 150 -1.73 -12.25 5.67
CA MET A 150 -0.29 -12.29 5.38
C MET A 150 0.50 -12.95 6.53
N ARG A 151 -0.08 -13.96 7.19
CA ARG A 151 0.48 -14.63 8.39
C ARG A 151 1.93 -15.11 8.19
N GLY A 152 2.20 -15.82 7.11
CA GLY A 152 3.55 -16.29 6.80
C GLY A 152 4.51 -15.15 6.41
N LEU A 153 3.99 -14.16 5.69
CA LEU A 153 4.78 -13.08 5.11
C LEU A 153 5.29 -12.10 6.18
N LEU A 154 4.45 -11.76 7.16
CA LEU A 154 4.81 -10.88 8.28
C LEU A 154 5.40 -11.63 9.49
N ARG A 155 5.69 -12.94 9.31
CA ARG A 155 6.30 -13.80 10.33
C ARG A 155 5.55 -13.70 11.66
N ALA A 156 4.22 -13.87 11.63
CA ALA A 156 3.37 -13.70 12.81
C ALA A 156 3.79 -14.63 13.95
N ASP A 157 4.23 -15.86 13.65
CA ASP A 157 4.68 -16.81 14.67
C ASP A 157 5.97 -16.35 15.37
N ALA A 158 6.92 -15.79 14.62
CA ALA A 158 8.11 -15.21 15.23
C ALA A 158 7.73 -14.02 16.14
N ALA A 159 6.79 -13.18 15.71
CA ALA A 159 6.28 -12.08 16.53
C ALA A 159 5.60 -12.56 17.83
N ARG A 160 4.85 -13.67 17.78
CA ARG A 160 4.30 -14.32 18.98
C ARG A 160 5.43 -14.76 19.92
N TRP A 161 6.46 -15.41 19.39
CA TRP A 161 7.61 -15.84 20.19
C TRP A 161 8.36 -14.66 20.82
N GLU A 162 8.47 -13.53 20.11
CA GLU A 162 9.02 -12.29 20.65
C GLU A 162 8.17 -11.78 21.84
N LEU A 163 6.84 -11.78 21.71
CA LEU A 163 5.92 -11.42 22.79
C LEU A 163 5.92 -12.42 23.95
N VAL A 164 6.14 -13.71 23.70
CA VAL A 164 6.29 -14.72 24.76
C VAL A 164 7.63 -14.56 25.49
N SER A 165 8.67 -14.12 24.77
CA SER A 165 10.04 -14.04 25.29
C SER A 165 10.40 -12.76 25.99
N ARG A 166 9.70 -11.65 25.72
CA ARG A 166 9.97 -10.37 26.38
C ARG A 166 9.64 -10.42 27.88
N ASN A 167 10.31 -9.61 28.69
CA ASN A 167 10.07 -9.57 30.13
C ASN A 167 8.74 -8.89 30.46
N GLU A 168 8.38 -7.86 29.69
CA GLU A 168 7.21 -7.03 29.91
C GLU A 168 5.91 -7.81 29.65
N PRO A 169 4.89 -7.69 30.52
CA PRO A 169 3.57 -8.25 30.25
C PRO A 169 2.91 -7.55 29.06
N LEU A 170 1.84 -8.13 28.52
CA LEU A 170 0.98 -7.43 27.57
C LEU A 170 0.32 -6.24 28.28
N THR A 171 0.38 -5.08 27.65
CA THR A 171 -0.36 -3.91 28.09
C THR A 171 -1.83 -4.02 27.67
N LEU A 172 -2.72 -3.25 28.31
CA LEU A 172 -4.13 -3.22 27.92
C LEU A 172 -4.31 -2.75 26.46
N ALA A 173 -3.50 -1.78 26.02
CA ALA A 173 -3.54 -1.29 24.64
C ALA A 173 -3.15 -2.39 23.64
N GLU A 174 -2.09 -3.15 23.92
CA GLU A 174 -1.69 -4.28 23.08
C GLU A 174 -2.74 -5.40 23.10
N GLY A 175 -3.28 -5.74 24.27
CA GLY A 175 -4.34 -6.74 24.40
C GLY A 175 -5.59 -6.40 23.60
N ASN A 176 -6.01 -5.14 23.62
CA ASN A 176 -7.15 -4.66 22.83
C ASN A 176 -6.91 -4.79 21.32
N ARG A 177 -5.68 -4.57 20.86
CA ARG A 177 -5.32 -4.69 19.43
C ARG A 177 -5.20 -6.15 18.99
N LEU A 178 -4.57 -6.99 19.81
CA LEU A 178 -4.44 -8.43 19.54
C LEU A 178 -5.80 -9.13 19.53
N GLY A 179 -6.74 -8.68 20.36
CA GLY A 179 -8.01 -9.37 20.60
C GLY A 179 -7.87 -10.45 21.66
N MET A 180 -9.01 -10.90 22.19
CA MET A 180 -9.06 -11.76 23.37
C MET A 180 -8.35 -13.11 23.15
N GLU A 181 -8.65 -13.81 22.06
CA GLU A 181 -8.08 -15.13 21.75
C GLU A 181 -6.56 -15.10 21.69
N GLU A 182 -6.01 -14.18 20.90
CA GLU A 182 -4.57 -14.03 20.71
C GLU A 182 -3.86 -13.60 22.01
N ALA A 183 -4.47 -12.73 22.80
CA ALA A 183 -3.92 -12.32 24.09
C ALA A 183 -3.90 -13.48 25.12
N ILE A 184 -4.97 -14.30 25.16
CA ILE A 184 -5.05 -15.50 26.01
C ILE A 184 -4.00 -16.53 25.57
N LEU A 185 -3.84 -16.74 24.26
CA LEU A 185 -2.83 -17.63 23.71
C LEU A 185 -1.42 -17.22 24.18
N ILE A 186 -1.05 -15.96 23.98
CA ILE A 186 0.26 -15.44 24.40
C ILE A 186 0.44 -15.55 25.92
N ALA A 187 -0.59 -15.26 26.71
CA ALA A 187 -0.54 -15.39 28.16
C ALA A 187 -0.31 -16.85 28.61
N THR A 188 -1.01 -17.79 27.98
CA THR A 188 -0.88 -19.23 28.26
C THR A 188 0.54 -19.72 27.95
N MET A 189 1.06 -19.39 26.77
CA MET A 189 2.43 -19.75 26.38
C MET A 189 3.49 -19.16 27.32
N ARG A 190 3.29 -17.92 27.80
CA ARG A 190 4.18 -17.30 28.78
C ARG A 190 4.17 -18.04 30.12
N GLU A 191 3.00 -18.49 30.57
CA GLU A 191 2.86 -19.22 31.82
C GLU A 191 3.49 -20.61 31.74
N GLU A 192 3.26 -21.35 30.66
CA GLU A 192 3.89 -22.64 30.41
C GLU A 192 5.42 -22.54 30.47
N ARG A 193 5.98 -21.52 29.80
CA ARG A 193 7.41 -21.25 29.83
C ARG A 193 7.93 -20.96 31.24
N ARG A 194 7.18 -20.20 32.06
CA ARG A 194 7.56 -19.90 33.45
C ARG A 194 7.54 -21.14 34.33
N MET A 195 6.63 -22.07 34.07
CA MET A 195 6.54 -23.36 34.76
C MET A 195 7.64 -24.36 34.32
N GLY A 196 8.48 -24.01 33.35
CA GLY A 196 9.54 -24.88 32.84
C GLY A 196 9.06 -25.91 31.80
N ASN A 197 7.81 -25.80 31.35
CA ASN A 197 7.30 -26.61 30.24
C ASN A 197 7.78 -26.02 28.91
N THR A 198 7.94 -26.88 27.90
CA THR A 198 8.14 -26.40 26.52
C THR A 198 6.82 -25.80 26.05
N PRO A 199 6.75 -24.48 25.77
CA PRO A 199 5.52 -23.85 25.31
C PRO A 199 5.03 -24.49 24.02
N VAL A 200 3.72 -24.80 23.95
CA VAL A 200 3.11 -25.43 22.78
C VAL A 200 3.29 -24.53 21.54
N ASN A 201 3.65 -25.11 20.40
CA ASN A 201 3.87 -24.35 19.17
C ASN A 201 2.53 -23.71 18.71
N PRO A 202 2.48 -22.39 18.43
CA PRO A 202 1.27 -21.70 17.96
C PRO A 202 0.57 -22.35 16.76
N ILE A 203 1.30 -23.13 15.95
CA ILE A 203 0.77 -23.84 14.79
C ILE A 203 -0.16 -25.00 15.20
N ASP A 204 0.02 -25.58 16.39
CA ASP A 204 -0.79 -26.70 16.87
C ASP A 204 -2.11 -26.25 17.53
N VAL A 205 -2.22 -25.00 17.98
CA VAL A 205 -3.44 -24.48 18.64
C VAL A 205 -4.54 -24.18 17.63
N ASP A 206 -4.20 -23.60 16.47
CA ASP A 206 -5.14 -23.38 15.34
C ASP A 206 -5.71 -24.73 14.81
N ARG A 207 -5.01 -25.86 15.02
CA ARG A 207 -5.48 -27.21 14.65
C ARG A 207 -6.42 -27.85 15.68
N LEU A 208 -6.41 -27.37 16.92
CA LEU A 208 -7.23 -27.94 18.00
C LEU A 208 -8.66 -27.38 17.99
N ASP A 209 -8.85 -26.14 17.51
CA ASP A 209 -10.18 -25.54 17.41
C ASP A 209 -10.96 -26.02 16.18
N VAL A 210 -10.29 -26.29 15.05
CA VAL A 210 -10.96 -26.83 13.84
C VAL A 210 -11.55 -28.24 14.07
N LYS A 211 -11.04 -29.01 15.04
CA LYS A 211 -11.57 -30.35 15.36
C LYS A 211 -12.79 -30.35 16.28
N LYS A 212 -13.25 -29.20 16.78
CA LYS A 212 -14.42 -29.11 17.67
C LYS A 212 -15.72 -28.69 16.97
N GLU A 213 -15.68 -28.33 15.70
CA GLU A 213 -16.84 -27.82 14.95
C GLU A 213 -17.40 -28.76 13.87
N GLU A 214 -17.12 -30.08 13.92
CA GLU A 214 -17.91 -31.04 13.11
C GLU A 214 -19.17 -31.48 13.89
N PRO A 215 -20.38 -31.09 13.47
CA PRO A 215 -21.61 -31.60 14.07
C PRO A 215 -21.85 -33.05 13.63
N HIS A 216 -22.12 -33.90 14.63
CA HIS A 216 -22.67 -35.25 14.45
C HIS A 216 -24.10 -35.23 13.90
#